data_AF-A0AAN8FJC8-F1
#
_entry.id   AF-A0AAN8FJC8-F1
#
_cell.length_a   1.000
_cell.length_b   1.000
_cell.length_c   1.000
_cell.angle_alpha   90.00
_cell.angle_beta   90.00
_cell.angle_gamma   90.00
#
_symmetry.space_group_name_H-M   'P 1'
#
loop_
_entity.id
_entity.type
_entity.pdbx_description
1 polymer ?
#
loop_
_entity_poly.entity_id
_entity_poly.type
_entity_poly.pdbx_seq_one_letter_code
_entity_poly.pdbx_strand_id
1 'polypeptide(L)'
;MIHGYGRIVTQSLWNELRKTATYERRRRVCTDVIKGKTHVLFLHMGLPRTEFYAKGFLRKSANVYYQIPKKLERYIPMPFLVNGRVRDAIAKYGEAGCIEEPLAAFTNRIQGSLNSIMPEFGTISCSSAFLFEEPSVEEELVNTGKNGYNHLVVFPLYPHFSCAHSGFLLNEVERVLQTLTIPATVDGREVLCERIVPKSSSSFHVSTLHRWSNHPVVSEYWLDILQSHRDSIGDVVFCAPSLRGYNSKTYCRSIWSTCDRIMAGLDDSYPWRLSFFNSWDQWNLPLRDSIKAQTKRLATHISPEKRIALVPVTSIIPDFNTFSVVPNIVASMVSVHRKLL
;
A
#
# COMPACT_ATOMS: atom_id res chain seq x y z
N MET A 1 53.82 -34.85 26.57
CA MET A 1 52.88 -34.33 25.57
C MET A 1 51.66 -33.79 26.33
N ILE A 2 51.59 -32.45 26.42
CA ILE A 2 50.44 -31.53 26.60
C ILE A 2 49.39 -31.80 27.71
N HIS A 3 49.18 -30.74 28.50
CA HIS A 3 48.27 -30.54 29.64
C HIS A 3 46.77 -30.62 29.35
N GLY A 4 45.96 -30.81 30.40
CA GLY A 4 44.53 -30.48 30.42
C GLY A 4 43.77 -30.84 31.70
N TYR A 5 44.07 -30.15 32.81
CA TYR A 5 43.27 -30.11 34.04
C TYR A 5 41.97 -29.34 33.80
N GLY A 6 40.89 -29.70 34.50
CA GLY A 6 39.67 -28.87 34.55
C GLY A 6 38.63 -29.39 35.51
N ARG A 7 38.73 -28.99 36.79
CA ARG A 7 37.65 -29.14 37.77
C ARG A 7 37.64 -27.93 38.72
N ILE A 8 36.41 -27.45 38.97
CA ILE A 8 35.88 -26.73 40.16
C ILE A 8 35.91 -25.17 40.17
N VAL A 9 34.74 -24.62 40.58
CA VAL A 9 34.39 -23.27 41.12
C VAL A 9 34.39 -22.12 40.09
N THR A 10 33.26 -21.51 39.73
CA THR A 10 32.51 -20.62 40.63
C THR A 10 31.04 -20.46 40.23
N GLN A 11 30.20 -20.75 41.22
CA GLN A 11 28.76 -20.58 41.26
C GLN A 11 28.41 -19.13 41.67
N SER A 12 29.11 -18.12 41.13
CA SER A 12 28.96 -16.71 41.53
C SER A 12 28.85 -15.70 40.38
N LEU A 13 28.51 -16.14 39.16
CA LEU A 13 28.15 -15.27 38.04
C LEU A 13 26.65 -15.32 37.74
N TRP A 14 25.87 -15.27 38.82
CA TRP A 14 24.41 -15.36 38.82
C TRP A 14 23.69 -14.01 38.94
N ASN A 15 24.38 -12.85 38.94
CA ASN A 15 23.71 -11.58 39.25
C ASN A 15 23.80 -10.45 38.21
N GLU A 16 24.50 -10.61 37.07
CA GLU A 16 24.80 -9.47 36.19
C GLU A 16 24.26 -9.52 34.75
N LEU A 17 23.58 -10.60 34.34
CA LEU A 17 22.90 -10.65 33.03
C LEU A 17 21.39 -10.89 33.14
N ARG A 18 20.84 -10.44 34.27
CA ARG A 18 19.40 -10.25 34.47
C ARG A 18 18.98 -8.86 33.97
N LYS A 19 19.23 -8.59 32.69
CA LYS A 19 18.61 -7.49 31.93
C LYS A 19 17.85 -8.08 30.74
N THR A 20 16.98 -9.05 31.00
CA THR A 20 15.73 -9.14 30.24
C THR A 20 14.93 -7.90 30.61
N ALA A 21 15.23 -6.81 29.89
CA ALA A 21 14.37 -5.66 29.83
C ALA A 21 13.00 -6.17 29.42
N THR A 22 12.12 -6.29 30.40
CA THR A 22 10.68 -6.26 30.21
C THR A 22 10.42 -5.05 29.34
N TYR A 23 10.28 -5.30 28.05
CA TYR A 23 9.84 -4.35 27.06
C TYR A 23 8.36 -4.09 27.38
N GLU A 24 8.13 -3.36 28.47
CA GLU A 24 6.89 -2.66 28.71
C GLU A 24 6.78 -1.63 27.61
N ARG A 25 6.35 -2.13 26.46
CA ARG A 25 5.80 -1.36 25.36
C ARG A 25 4.58 -0.66 25.96
N ARG A 26 4.81 0.49 26.59
CA ARG A 26 3.76 1.50 26.79
C ARG A 26 3.22 1.77 25.39
N ARG A 27 2.17 1.05 25.01
CA ARG A 27 1.18 1.51 24.05
C ARG A 27 0.62 2.79 24.67
N ARG A 28 1.33 3.91 24.55
CA ARG A 28 0.65 5.19 24.55
C ARG A 28 -0.22 5.13 23.32
N VAL A 29 -1.50 4.82 23.54
CA VAL A 29 -2.54 5.29 22.64
C VAL A 29 -2.27 6.78 22.47
N CYS A 30 -2.04 7.24 21.22
CA CYS A 30 -1.94 8.66 20.91
C CYS A 30 -3.17 9.36 21.49
N THR A 31 -3.03 9.92 22.68
CA THR A 31 -4.09 10.62 23.42
C THR A 31 -3.76 12.10 23.55
N ASP A 32 -2.51 12.47 23.29
CA ASP A 32 -2.13 13.86 23.13
C ASP A 32 -2.56 14.32 21.74
N VAL A 33 -3.70 15.01 21.69
CA VAL A 33 -4.16 15.72 20.49
C VAL A 33 -3.12 16.78 20.14
N ILE A 34 -2.44 16.60 19.01
CA ILE A 34 -1.43 17.53 18.54
C ILE A 34 -2.17 18.76 17.99
N LYS A 35 -2.05 19.87 18.71
CA LYS A 35 -2.65 21.14 18.31
C LYS A 35 -1.72 21.86 17.35
N GLY A 36 -2.27 22.41 16.28
CA GLY A 36 -1.54 23.23 15.31
C GLY A 36 -1.75 22.79 13.86
N LYS A 37 -1.05 23.44 12.94
CA LYS A 37 -1.22 23.25 11.50
C LYS A 37 -0.84 21.81 11.12
N THR A 38 -1.78 21.08 10.53
CA THR A 38 -1.59 19.67 10.18
C THR A 38 -1.48 19.50 8.67
N HIS A 39 -0.58 18.63 8.22
CA HIS A 39 -0.44 18.24 6.83
C HIS A 39 -0.65 16.73 6.68
N VAL A 40 -1.56 16.33 5.79
CA VAL A 40 -1.81 14.93 5.43
C VAL A 40 -1.17 14.67 4.08
N LEU A 41 -0.16 13.81 4.07
CA LEU A 41 0.58 13.41 2.88
C LEU A 41 0.08 12.04 2.40
N PHE A 42 -0.69 12.04 1.31
CA PHE A 42 -1.13 10.81 0.66
C PHE A 42 0.00 10.23 -0.19
N LEU A 43 0.26 8.92 -0.06
CA LEU A 43 1.35 8.27 -0.82
C LEU A 43 0.80 7.28 -1.84
N HIS A 44 1.30 7.40 -3.07
CA HIS A 44 1.03 6.48 -4.17
C HIS A 44 2.35 6.08 -4.87
N MET A 45 2.33 4.98 -5.64
CA MET A 45 3.56 4.53 -6.33
C MET A 45 3.90 5.39 -7.55
N GLY A 46 2.86 5.94 -8.20
CA GLY A 46 2.95 6.59 -9.51
C GLY A 46 2.70 5.60 -10.65
N LEU A 47 2.42 6.11 -11.84
CA LEU A 47 2.04 5.36 -13.04
C LEU A 47 2.77 5.88 -14.28
N PRO A 48 3.90 5.26 -14.69
CA PRO A 48 4.81 5.86 -15.66
C PRO A 48 4.11 6.18 -16.99
N ARG A 49 4.21 7.44 -17.41
CA ARG A 49 3.54 7.97 -18.62
C ARG A 49 4.10 7.45 -19.95
N THR A 50 5.33 6.96 -19.97
CA THR A 50 6.01 6.50 -21.20
C THR A 50 6.89 5.29 -20.93
N GLU A 51 7.29 4.55 -21.97
CA GLU A 51 8.25 3.44 -21.83
C GLU A 51 9.59 3.89 -21.22
N PHE A 52 9.99 5.13 -21.49
CA PHE A 52 11.20 5.72 -20.92
C PHE A 52 11.11 5.83 -19.39
N TYR A 53 10.03 6.40 -18.87
CA TYR A 53 9.79 6.48 -17.42
C TYR A 53 9.57 5.09 -16.80
N ALA A 54 8.85 4.22 -17.51
CA ALA A 54 8.58 2.85 -17.06
C ALA A 54 9.86 2.04 -16.88
N LYS A 55 10.87 2.20 -17.74
CA LYS A 55 12.15 1.52 -17.58
C LYS A 55 12.80 1.82 -16.23
N GLY A 56 12.82 3.10 -15.83
CA GLY A 56 13.38 3.53 -14.54
C GLY A 56 12.55 3.01 -13.38
N PHE A 57 11.24 3.17 -13.46
CA PHE A 57 10.27 2.65 -12.49
C PHE A 57 10.46 1.16 -12.26
N LEU A 58 10.44 0.36 -13.32
CA LEU A 58 10.39 -1.10 -13.25
C LEU A 58 11.68 -1.71 -12.73
N ARG A 59 12.82 -1.06 -12.99
CA ARG A 59 14.10 -1.48 -12.38
C ARG A 59 14.07 -1.29 -10.86
N LYS A 60 13.62 -0.12 -10.41
CA LYS A 60 13.46 0.17 -8.98
C LYS A 60 12.42 -0.78 -8.36
N SER A 61 11.24 -0.92 -8.97
CA SER A 61 10.20 -1.85 -8.49
C SER A 61 10.71 -3.30 -8.45
N ALA A 62 11.48 -3.75 -9.43
CA ALA A 62 12.05 -5.10 -9.43
C ALA A 62 13.07 -5.31 -8.29
N ASN A 63 13.89 -4.32 -7.95
CA ASN A 63 14.76 -4.36 -6.78
C ASN A 63 13.93 -4.55 -5.48
N VAL A 64 12.81 -3.83 -5.36
CA VAL A 64 11.91 -3.90 -4.19
C VAL A 64 11.19 -5.24 -4.11
N TYR A 65 10.52 -5.63 -5.18
CA TYR A 65 9.61 -6.76 -5.21
C TYR A 65 10.33 -8.11 -5.27
N TYR A 66 11.37 -8.23 -6.11
CA TYR A 66 12.13 -9.47 -6.29
C TYR A 66 13.40 -9.56 -5.44
N GLN A 67 13.69 -8.53 -4.63
CA GLN A 67 14.92 -8.44 -3.83
C GLN A 67 16.20 -8.63 -4.66
N ILE A 68 16.16 -8.21 -5.94
CA ILE A 68 17.33 -8.29 -6.82
C ILE A 68 18.40 -7.36 -6.26
N PRO A 69 19.63 -7.82 -5.96
CA PRO A 69 20.68 -6.96 -5.45
C PRO A 69 20.90 -5.73 -6.35
N LYS A 70 21.09 -4.53 -5.77
CA LYS A 70 21.27 -3.27 -6.54
C LYS A 70 22.36 -3.36 -7.62
N LYS A 71 23.43 -4.12 -7.37
CA LYS A 71 24.52 -4.34 -8.34
C LYS A 71 24.06 -5.10 -9.60
N LEU A 72 22.98 -5.88 -9.48
CA LEU A 72 22.42 -6.70 -10.55
C LEU A 72 21.25 -6.05 -11.28
N GLU A 73 20.64 -5.02 -10.71
CA GLU A 73 19.51 -4.28 -11.30
C GLU A 73 19.81 -3.77 -12.72
N ARG A 74 21.05 -3.32 -12.97
CA ARG A 74 21.49 -2.84 -14.29
C ARG A 74 21.56 -3.92 -15.36
N TYR A 75 21.63 -5.20 -14.98
CA TYR A 75 21.72 -6.34 -15.89
C TYR A 75 20.37 -6.98 -16.18
N ILE A 76 19.26 -6.48 -15.62
CA ILE A 76 17.93 -6.97 -15.96
C ILE A 76 17.66 -6.65 -17.45
N PRO A 77 17.44 -7.66 -18.32
CA PRO A 77 17.29 -7.40 -19.74
C PRO A 77 16.02 -6.59 -20.03
N MET A 78 16.11 -5.67 -20.99
CA MET A 78 15.01 -4.76 -21.34
C MET A 78 13.68 -5.45 -21.63
N PRO A 79 13.63 -6.59 -22.35
CA PRO A 79 12.37 -7.30 -22.60
C PRO A 79 11.67 -7.83 -21.35
N PHE A 80 12.41 -8.06 -20.25
CA PHE A 80 11.82 -8.47 -18.97
C PHE A 80 11.24 -7.29 -18.19
N LEU A 81 11.77 -6.08 -18.42
CA LEU A 81 11.27 -4.85 -17.83
C LEU A 81 10.04 -4.38 -18.64
N VAL A 82 10.25 -3.93 -19.87
CA VAL A 82 9.19 -3.35 -20.70
C VAL A 82 8.63 -4.41 -21.64
N ASN A 83 7.81 -5.29 -21.07
CA ASN A 83 7.10 -6.33 -21.81
C ASN A 83 5.79 -5.80 -22.42
N GLY A 84 5.09 -6.63 -23.21
CA GLY A 84 3.84 -6.25 -23.86
C GLY A 84 2.72 -5.77 -22.89
N ARG A 85 2.67 -6.30 -21.66
CA ARG A 85 1.69 -5.84 -20.64
C ARG A 85 1.98 -4.41 -20.21
N VAL A 86 3.25 -4.08 -19.99
CA VAL A 86 3.66 -2.71 -19.60
C VAL A 86 3.30 -1.74 -20.72
N ARG A 87 3.61 -2.08 -21.98
CA ARG A 87 3.28 -1.22 -23.13
C ARG A 87 1.78 -0.99 -23.28
N ASP A 88 0.99 -2.05 -23.15
CA ASP A 88 -0.47 -1.94 -23.20
C ASP A 88 -1.03 -1.09 -22.05
N ALA A 89 -0.47 -1.22 -20.83
CA ALA A 89 -0.89 -0.43 -19.70
C ALA A 89 -0.58 1.07 -19.88
N ILE A 90 0.60 1.40 -20.43
CA ILE A 90 0.98 2.78 -20.75
C ILE A 90 0.08 3.34 -21.86
N ALA A 91 -0.20 2.57 -22.91
CA ALA A 91 -1.06 3.00 -24.01
C ALA A 91 -2.48 3.32 -23.51
N LYS A 92 -3.08 2.41 -22.74
CA LYS A 92 -4.41 2.62 -22.14
C LYS A 92 -4.45 3.75 -21.12
N TYR A 93 -3.34 4.03 -20.44
CA TYR A 93 -3.26 5.16 -19.52
C TYR A 93 -3.40 6.50 -20.26
N GLY A 94 -2.82 6.61 -21.45
CA GLY A 94 -3.01 7.77 -22.32
C GLY A 94 -4.47 7.98 -22.74
N GLU A 95 -5.25 6.90 -22.86
CA GLU A 95 -6.67 6.93 -23.22
C GLU A 95 -7.60 7.18 -22.03
N ALA A 96 -7.29 6.58 -20.87
CA ALA A 96 -8.14 6.60 -19.67
C ALA A 96 -8.05 7.90 -18.86
N GLY A 97 -7.11 8.80 -19.19
CA GLY A 97 -6.82 10.02 -18.44
C GLY A 97 -5.87 9.79 -17.28
N CYS A 98 -5.13 10.83 -16.90
CA CYS A 98 -4.12 10.77 -15.84
C CYS A 98 -4.75 10.56 -14.46
N ILE A 99 -4.16 9.71 -13.61
CA ILE A 99 -4.60 9.46 -12.21
C ILE A 99 -4.54 10.73 -11.35
N GLU A 100 -3.74 11.71 -11.78
CA GLU A 100 -3.53 12.99 -11.13
C GLU A 100 -4.84 13.73 -10.87
N GLU A 101 -5.76 13.77 -11.84
CA GLU A 101 -7.01 14.52 -11.69
C GLU A 101 -7.97 13.85 -10.67
N PRO A 102 -8.28 12.54 -10.78
CA PRO A 102 -9.04 11.84 -9.75
C PRO A 102 -8.40 11.93 -8.36
N LEU A 103 -7.07 11.83 -8.28
CA LEU A 103 -6.36 11.89 -7.01
C LEU A 103 -6.38 13.31 -6.43
N ALA A 104 -6.21 14.35 -7.24
CA ALA A 104 -6.32 15.74 -6.81
C ALA A 104 -7.74 16.05 -6.33
N ALA A 105 -8.77 15.58 -7.05
CA ALA A 105 -10.16 15.70 -6.61
C ALA A 105 -10.41 14.98 -5.28
N PHE A 106 -9.87 13.77 -5.11
CA PHE A 106 -9.91 13.04 -3.84
C PHE A 106 -9.24 13.84 -2.71
N THR A 107 -7.99 14.29 -2.91
CA THR A 107 -7.22 15.05 -1.93
C THR A 107 -7.94 16.33 -1.51
N ASN A 108 -8.49 17.09 -2.46
CA ASN A 108 -9.24 18.31 -2.18
C ASN A 108 -10.53 18.03 -1.40
N ARG A 109 -11.25 16.96 -1.75
CA ARG A 109 -12.46 16.55 -1.01
C ARG A 109 -12.14 16.15 0.42
N ILE A 110 -11.10 15.34 0.63
CA ILE A 110 -10.69 14.94 1.98
C ILE A 110 -10.23 16.15 2.78
N GLN A 111 -9.46 17.07 2.19
CA GLN A 111 -9.07 18.31 2.85
C GLN A 111 -10.29 19.14 3.30
N GLY A 112 -11.28 19.32 2.42
CA GLY A 112 -12.52 20.03 2.75
C GLY A 112 -13.29 19.36 3.88
N SER A 113 -13.46 18.04 3.81
CA SER A 113 -14.15 17.26 4.84
C SER A 113 -13.43 17.29 6.19
N LEU A 114 -12.10 17.15 6.21
CA LEU A 114 -11.31 17.20 7.44
C LEU A 114 -11.39 18.57 8.11
N ASN A 115 -11.27 19.67 7.34
CA ASN A 115 -11.40 21.02 7.91
C ASN A 115 -12.82 21.30 8.43
N SER A 116 -13.85 20.65 7.86
CA SER A 116 -15.24 20.78 8.30
C SER A 116 -15.53 19.95 9.57
N ILE A 117 -15.06 18.70 9.61
CA ILE A 117 -15.38 17.73 10.67
C ILE A 117 -14.44 17.88 11.88
N MET A 118 -13.20 18.32 11.67
CA MET A 118 -12.15 18.36 12.69
C MET A 118 -11.50 19.76 12.83
N PRO A 119 -12.30 20.84 13.01
CA PRO A 119 -11.77 22.20 13.09
C PRO A 119 -10.84 22.43 14.30
N GLU A 120 -10.93 21.61 15.34
CA GLU A 120 -10.09 21.69 16.54
C GLU A 120 -8.59 21.43 16.28
N PHE A 121 -8.26 20.82 15.14
CA PHE A 121 -6.88 20.62 14.68
C PHE A 121 -6.36 21.82 13.86
N GLY A 122 -7.09 22.93 13.80
CA GLY A 122 -6.70 24.11 13.03
C GLY A 122 -6.71 23.84 11.52
N THR A 123 -5.83 24.51 10.77
CA THR A 123 -5.77 24.33 9.32
C THR A 123 -5.15 22.97 8.96
N ILE A 124 -5.95 22.12 8.32
CA ILE A 124 -5.51 20.85 7.75
C ILE A 124 -5.28 21.05 6.25
N SER A 125 -4.05 20.81 5.80
CA SER A 125 -3.70 20.75 4.38
C SER A 125 -3.50 19.29 3.96
N CYS A 126 -3.84 18.95 2.72
CA CYS A 126 -3.57 17.65 2.14
C CYS A 126 -2.81 17.80 0.83
N SER A 127 -1.84 16.91 0.58
CA SER A 127 -1.20 16.75 -0.72
C SER A 127 -0.99 15.27 -1.02
N SER A 128 -0.57 14.99 -2.25
CA SER A 128 -0.22 13.64 -2.70
C SER A 128 1.22 13.65 -3.16
N ALA A 129 1.99 12.62 -2.80
CA ALA A 129 3.32 12.37 -3.31
C ALA A 129 3.43 11.00 -3.95
N PHE A 130 4.31 10.91 -4.94
CA PHE A 130 4.58 9.70 -5.67
C PHE A 130 6.01 9.21 -5.43
N LEU A 131 6.19 7.90 -5.50
CA LEU A 131 7.50 7.29 -5.34
C LEU A 131 8.36 7.40 -6.60
N PHE A 132 7.73 7.25 -7.76
CA PHE A 132 8.42 7.13 -9.04
C PHE A 132 7.97 8.21 -10.05
N GLU A 133 7.21 9.20 -9.58
CA GLU A 133 6.68 10.33 -10.35
C GLU A 133 6.72 11.62 -9.52
N GLU A 134 6.30 12.73 -10.13
CA GLU A 134 6.19 14.02 -9.47
C GLU A 134 4.74 14.34 -9.09
N PRO A 135 4.51 15.09 -7.99
CA PRO A 135 5.53 15.55 -7.03
C PRO A 135 6.09 14.39 -6.21
N SER A 136 7.41 14.38 -6.05
CA SER A 136 8.11 13.33 -5.32
C SER A 136 7.91 13.45 -3.80
N VAL A 137 8.13 12.35 -3.08
CA VAL A 137 8.15 12.34 -1.60
C VAL A 137 9.15 13.37 -1.05
N GLU A 138 10.28 13.57 -1.72
CA GLU A 138 11.29 14.53 -1.30
C GLU A 138 10.81 15.98 -1.44
N GLU A 139 10.21 16.32 -2.58
CA GLU A 139 9.65 17.65 -2.82
C GLU A 139 8.59 18.01 -1.79
N GLU A 140 7.62 17.11 -1.55
CA GLU A 140 6.52 17.37 -0.62
C GLU A 140 6.98 17.49 0.84
N LEU A 141 7.99 16.72 1.25
CA LEU A 141 8.54 16.83 2.61
C LEU A 141 9.37 18.11 2.80
N VAL A 142 10.08 18.58 1.76
CA VAL A 142 10.73 19.90 1.78
C VAL A 142 9.69 21.01 1.89
N ASN A 143 8.60 20.93 1.13
CA ASN A 143 7.49 21.88 1.20
C ASN A 143 6.82 21.87 2.58
N THR A 144 6.65 20.69 3.17
CA THR A 144 6.13 20.53 4.54
C THR A 144 7.02 21.28 5.55
N GLY A 145 8.33 21.09 5.49
CA GLY A 145 9.27 21.76 6.41
C GLY A 145 9.27 23.29 6.27
N LYS A 146 9.13 23.81 5.05
CA LYS A 146 9.06 25.26 4.76
C LYS A 146 7.76 25.90 5.25
N ASN A 147 6.66 25.16 5.21
CA ASN A 147 5.31 25.66 5.50
C ASN A 147 4.95 25.67 6.99
N GLY A 148 5.88 25.28 7.86
CA GLY A 148 5.73 25.39 9.32
C GLY A 148 4.62 24.53 9.91
N TYR A 149 4.36 23.35 9.34
CA TYR A 149 3.41 22.41 9.91
C TYR A 149 3.89 21.90 11.27
N ASN A 150 2.97 21.66 12.19
CA ASN A 150 3.24 21.08 13.51
C ASN A 150 3.07 19.55 13.50
N HIS A 151 2.27 19.05 12.56
CA HIS A 151 1.94 17.63 12.47
C HIS A 151 1.91 17.18 11.01
N LEU A 152 2.67 16.14 10.71
CA LEU A 152 2.66 15.42 9.46
C LEU A 152 1.97 14.06 9.66
N VAL A 153 0.91 13.80 8.90
CA VAL A 153 0.22 12.51 8.83
C VAL A 153 0.55 11.87 7.49
N VAL A 154 1.28 10.76 7.53
CA VAL A 154 1.68 10.03 6.33
C VAL A 154 0.68 8.92 6.06
N PHE A 155 0.08 8.91 4.87
CA PHE A 155 -1.05 8.06 4.54
C PHE A 155 -0.87 7.36 3.17
N PRO A 156 -0.33 6.13 3.16
CA PRO A 156 -0.35 5.29 1.96
C PRO A 156 -1.78 4.94 1.51
N LEU A 157 -2.08 5.18 0.23
CA LEU A 157 -3.39 4.94 -0.38
C LEU A 157 -3.69 3.45 -0.67
N TYR A 158 -2.96 2.55 -0.02
CA TYR A 158 -3.13 1.11 -0.11
C TYR A 158 -3.72 0.59 1.22
N PRO A 159 -5.02 0.21 1.26
CA PRO A 159 -5.68 -0.21 2.51
C PRO A 159 -5.00 -1.41 3.16
N HIS A 160 -4.58 -2.35 2.31
CA HIS A 160 -3.97 -3.61 2.71
C HIS A 160 -2.46 -3.45 2.78
N PHE A 161 -1.94 -3.34 4.00
CA PHE A 161 -0.50 -3.18 4.20
C PHE A 161 0.29 -4.35 3.58
N SER A 162 1.30 -3.98 2.80
CA SER A 162 2.34 -4.90 2.36
C SER A 162 3.69 -4.21 2.40
N CYS A 163 4.76 -5.00 2.55
CA CYS A 163 6.12 -4.46 2.54
C CYS A 163 6.55 -3.97 1.16
N ALA A 164 5.97 -4.52 0.09
CA ALA A 164 6.24 -4.10 -1.28
C ALA A 164 5.49 -2.81 -1.69
N HIS A 165 4.41 -2.46 -0.98
CA HIS A 165 3.64 -1.23 -1.23
C HIS A 165 3.80 -0.23 -0.07
N SER A 166 2.83 -0.18 0.86
CA SER A 166 2.80 0.77 1.97
C SER A 166 4.10 0.80 2.77
N GLY A 167 4.68 -0.37 3.06
CA GLY A 167 5.95 -0.45 3.80
C GLY A 167 7.10 0.22 3.05
N PHE A 168 7.19 0.05 1.73
CA PHE A 168 8.22 0.70 0.94
C PHE A 168 8.05 2.22 0.90
N LEU A 169 6.82 2.69 0.69
CA LEU A 169 6.50 4.12 0.70
C LEU A 169 6.84 4.78 2.04
N LEU A 170 6.53 4.10 3.15
CA LEU A 170 6.86 4.60 4.49
C LEU A 170 8.37 4.61 4.74
N ASN A 171 9.11 3.60 4.27
CA ASN A 171 10.57 3.59 4.36
C ASN A 171 11.20 4.73 3.55
N GLU A 172 10.64 5.06 2.38
CA GLU A 172 11.12 6.19 1.59
C GLU A 172 10.88 7.53 2.29
N VAL A 173 9.70 7.73 2.88
CA VAL A 173 9.42 8.89 3.73
C VAL A 173 10.42 8.96 4.88
N GLU A 174 10.68 7.85 5.56
CA GLU A 174 11.66 7.81 6.65
C GLU A 174 13.07 8.20 6.16
N ARG A 175 13.52 7.64 5.04
CA ARG A 175 14.83 7.94 4.44
C ARG A 175 14.97 9.43 4.13
N VAL A 176 13.95 10.03 3.52
CA VAL A 176 13.94 11.47 3.21
C VAL A 176 13.93 12.29 4.50
N LEU A 177 13.08 11.95 5.47
CA LEU A 177 13.03 12.65 6.76
C LEU A 177 14.37 12.60 7.49
N GLN A 178 15.08 11.46 7.48
CA GLN A 178 16.41 11.34 8.08
C GLN A 178 17.46 12.24 7.39
N THR A 179 17.23 12.61 6.12
CA THR A 179 18.12 13.51 5.37
C THR A 179 17.78 14.97 5.63
N LEU A 180 16.48 15.30 5.73
CA LEU A 180 15.98 16.67 5.87
C LEU A 180 15.87 17.16 7.32
N THR A 181 15.79 16.24 8.29
CA THR A 181 15.47 16.54 9.69
C THR A 181 16.36 15.79 10.67
N ILE A 182 16.44 16.30 11.89
CA ILE A 182 17.06 15.59 13.03
C ILE A 182 15.98 15.19 14.04
N PRO A 183 16.13 14.07 14.76
CA PRO A 183 15.22 13.73 15.84
C PRO A 183 15.29 14.78 16.95
N ALA A 184 14.14 15.16 17.51
CA ALA A 184 14.12 16.00 18.70
C ALA A 184 14.68 15.22 19.90
N THR A 185 15.38 15.88 20.81
CA THR A 185 15.92 15.25 22.03
C THR A 185 15.54 16.03 23.27
N VAL A 186 15.21 15.31 24.34
CA VAL A 186 14.96 15.84 25.70
C VAL A 186 15.82 15.02 26.66
N ASP A 187 16.66 15.70 27.45
CA ASP A 187 17.62 15.08 28.38
C ASP A 187 18.52 14.01 27.72
N GLY A 188 18.94 14.28 26.48
CA GLY A 188 19.79 13.36 25.69
C GLY A 188 19.07 12.13 25.15
N ARG A 189 17.73 12.05 25.27
CA ARG A 189 16.92 10.96 24.71
C ARG A 189 16.07 11.46 23.55
N GLU A 190 16.03 10.70 22.47
CA GLU A 190 15.16 11.02 21.33
C GLU A 190 13.69 11.00 21.74
N VAL A 191 12.97 12.05 21.35
CA VAL A 191 11.52 12.11 21.46
C VAL A 191 10.95 11.39 20.24
N LEU A 192 10.19 10.34 20.51
CA LEU A 192 9.60 9.51 19.46
C LEU A 192 8.71 10.36 18.56
N CYS A 193 8.84 10.17 17.24
CA CYS A 193 8.04 10.83 16.21
C CYS A 193 8.21 12.35 16.09
N GLU A 194 9.05 12.99 16.90
CA GLU A 194 9.30 14.43 16.79
C GLU A 194 10.55 14.71 15.95
N ARG A 195 10.41 15.62 14.98
CA ARG A 195 11.45 16.01 14.03
C ARG A 195 11.71 17.51 14.09
N ILE A 196 12.96 17.90 13.96
CA ILE A 196 13.39 19.31 13.89
C ILE A 196 13.98 19.57 12.51
N VAL A 197 13.56 20.65 11.87
CA VAL A 197 14.14 21.13 10.61
C VAL A 197 15.42 21.92 10.94
N PRO A 198 16.62 21.49 10.50
CA PRO A 198 17.86 22.18 10.81
C PRO A 198 17.84 23.61 10.29
N LYS A 199 18.43 24.53 11.05
CA LYS A 199 18.49 25.98 10.72
C LYS A 199 17.11 26.64 10.60
N SER A 200 16.08 26.02 11.16
CA SER A 200 14.73 26.56 11.28
C SER A 200 14.26 26.46 12.73
N SER A 201 13.29 27.28 13.10
CA SER A 201 12.54 27.15 14.36
C SER A 201 11.43 26.09 14.26
N SER A 202 11.23 25.49 13.08
CA SER A 202 10.18 24.49 12.84
C SER A 202 10.55 23.14 13.44
N SER A 203 9.63 22.59 14.23
CA SER A 203 9.59 21.18 14.61
C SER A 203 8.19 20.64 14.38
N PHE A 204 8.10 19.34 14.08
CA PHE A 204 6.84 18.69 13.80
C PHE A 204 6.82 17.23 14.22
N HIS A 205 5.63 16.80 14.60
CA HIS A 205 5.32 15.41 14.87
C HIS A 205 5.05 14.65 13.58
N VAL A 206 5.46 13.39 13.51
CA VAL A 206 5.22 12.50 12.38
C VAL A 206 4.41 11.29 12.83
N SER A 207 3.22 11.15 12.27
CA SER A 207 2.36 9.99 12.48
C SER A 207 2.07 9.29 11.16
N THR A 208 1.71 8.00 11.21
CA THR A 208 1.46 7.22 10.00
C THR A 208 0.18 6.40 10.10
N LEU A 209 -0.65 6.45 9.05
CA LEU A 209 -1.76 5.52 8.86
C LEU A 209 -1.30 4.40 7.92
N HIS A 210 -0.47 3.51 8.44
CA HIS A 210 0.17 2.47 7.63
C HIS A 210 -0.80 1.38 7.10
N ARG A 211 -1.95 1.20 7.74
CA ARG A 211 -2.98 0.24 7.34
C ARG A 211 -4.36 0.76 7.69
N TRP A 212 -5.32 0.52 6.81
CA TRP A 212 -6.69 0.97 6.98
C TRP A 212 -7.69 0.03 6.29
N SER A 213 -7.27 -1.20 5.95
CA SER A 213 -8.14 -2.24 5.39
C SER A 213 -9.37 -2.50 6.24
N ASN A 214 -9.25 -2.40 7.57
CA ASN A 214 -10.36 -2.62 8.51
C ASN A 214 -11.34 -1.43 8.62
N HIS A 215 -11.06 -0.30 7.97
CA HIS A 215 -11.97 0.84 7.97
C HIS A 215 -13.25 0.50 7.17
N PRO A 216 -14.46 0.85 7.65
CA PRO A 216 -15.72 0.52 6.98
C PRO A 216 -15.80 1.00 5.53
N VAL A 217 -15.27 2.21 5.25
CA VAL A 217 -15.20 2.79 3.89
C VAL A 217 -14.68 1.83 2.82
N VAL A 218 -13.73 0.94 3.16
CA VAL A 218 -13.14 0.00 2.20
C VAL A 218 -14.16 -1.04 1.77
N SER A 219 -14.91 -1.60 2.73
CA SER A 219 -15.97 -2.57 2.46
C SER A 219 -17.22 -1.91 1.89
N GLU A 220 -17.62 -0.75 2.41
CA GLU A 220 -18.81 -0.01 1.97
C GLU A 220 -18.69 0.43 0.51
N TYR A 221 -17.52 0.92 0.10
CA TYR A 221 -17.26 1.28 -1.30
C TYR A 221 -17.57 0.14 -2.28
N TRP A 222 -17.06 -1.06 -2.01
CA TRP A 222 -17.30 -2.22 -2.87
C TRP A 222 -18.72 -2.78 -2.70
N LEU A 223 -19.28 -2.69 -1.50
CA LEU A 223 -20.65 -3.09 -1.21
C LEU A 223 -21.63 -2.28 -2.07
N ASP A 224 -21.49 -0.96 -2.09
CA ASP A 224 -22.34 -0.05 -2.88
C ASP A 224 -22.27 -0.40 -4.38
N ILE A 225 -21.08 -0.66 -4.90
CA ILE A 225 -20.86 -1.06 -6.30
C ILE A 225 -21.56 -2.39 -6.60
N LEU A 226 -21.42 -3.40 -5.73
CA LEU A 226 -22.05 -4.71 -5.92
C LEU A 226 -23.58 -4.64 -5.79
N GLN A 227 -24.08 -3.88 -4.81
CA GLN A 227 -25.51 -3.69 -4.60
C GLN A 227 -26.18 -3.02 -5.81
N SER A 228 -25.53 -2.04 -6.45
CA SER A 228 -26.03 -1.42 -7.68
C SER A 228 -26.17 -2.39 -8.87
N HIS A 229 -25.58 -3.58 -8.76
CA HIS A 229 -25.58 -4.63 -9.79
C HIS A 229 -26.21 -5.95 -9.33
N ARG A 230 -26.89 -5.98 -8.17
CA ARG A 230 -27.45 -7.18 -7.51
C ARG A 230 -28.25 -8.11 -8.42
N ASP A 231 -29.00 -7.54 -9.36
CA ASP A 231 -29.91 -8.31 -10.22
C ASP A 231 -29.17 -8.96 -11.40
N SER A 232 -27.95 -8.51 -11.70
CA SER A 232 -27.13 -9.03 -12.81
C SER A 232 -26.05 -10.02 -12.37
N ILE A 233 -25.72 -10.05 -11.08
CA ILE A 233 -24.63 -10.85 -10.52
C ILE A 233 -25.20 -12.14 -9.93
N GLY A 234 -24.53 -13.26 -10.19
CA GLY A 234 -24.80 -14.53 -9.51
C GLY A 234 -23.70 -14.94 -8.54
N ASP A 235 -22.51 -14.38 -8.72
CA ASP A 235 -21.25 -14.94 -8.22
C ASP A 235 -20.18 -13.83 -8.17
N VAL A 236 -19.30 -13.85 -7.16
CA VAL A 236 -18.26 -12.81 -6.98
C VAL A 236 -16.86 -13.41 -6.95
N VAL A 237 -15.93 -12.87 -7.75
CA VAL A 237 -14.50 -13.16 -7.62
C VAL A 237 -13.79 -11.86 -7.29
N PHE A 238 -13.27 -11.80 -6.07
CA PHE A 238 -12.35 -10.74 -5.66
C PHE A 238 -10.97 -11.02 -6.24
N CYS A 239 -10.32 -9.96 -6.74
CA CYS A 239 -9.06 -10.00 -7.43
C CYS A 239 -8.08 -9.07 -6.72
N ALA A 240 -6.87 -9.56 -6.41
CA ALA A 240 -5.81 -8.75 -5.82
C ALA A 240 -4.44 -9.03 -6.48
N PRO A 241 -3.51 -8.07 -6.50
CA PRO A 241 -2.14 -8.34 -6.89
C PRO A 241 -1.52 -9.44 -6.03
N SER A 242 -0.83 -10.38 -6.67
CA SER A 242 -0.02 -11.37 -5.96
C SER A 242 1.20 -10.67 -5.36
N LEU A 243 1.41 -10.85 -4.06
CA LEU A 243 2.63 -10.39 -3.39
C LEU A 243 3.50 -11.57 -2.98
N ARG A 244 4.81 -11.38 -3.11
CA ARG A 244 5.83 -12.38 -2.79
C ARG A 244 6.69 -11.90 -1.64
N GLY A 245 7.29 -12.85 -0.94
CA GLY A 245 8.24 -12.57 0.12
C GLY A 245 7.57 -12.21 1.45
N TYR A 246 8.24 -11.35 2.20
CA TYR A 246 7.93 -11.05 3.59
C TYR A 246 6.52 -10.47 3.75
N ASN A 247 5.80 -10.91 4.79
CA ASN A 247 4.44 -10.47 5.12
C ASN A 247 3.33 -10.78 4.10
N SER A 248 3.61 -11.52 3.01
CA SER A 248 2.62 -11.91 1.99
C SER A 248 1.39 -12.63 2.58
N LYS A 249 1.58 -13.53 3.54
CA LYS A 249 0.47 -14.23 4.23
C LYS A 249 -0.46 -13.27 4.98
N THR A 250 0.09 -12.26 5.66
CA THR A 250 -0.71 -11.27 6.39
C THR A 250 -1.47 -10.37 5.43
N TYR A 251 -0.85 -9.98 4.31
CA TYR A 251 -1.52 -9.25 3.24
C TYR A 251 -2.72 -10.05 2.69
N CYS A 252 -2.53 -11.33 2.35
CA CYS A 252 -3.62 -12.18 1.88
C CYS A 252 -4.75 -12.32 2.92
N ARG A 253 -4.42 -12.47 4.21
CA ARG A 253 -5.43 -12.51 5.29
C ARG A 253 -6.20 -11.19 5.43
N SER A 254 -5.52 -10.06 5.28
CA SER A 254 -6.15 -8.74 5.30
C SER A 254 -7.14 -8.56 4.14
N ILE A 255 -6.77 -9.02 2.94
CA ILE A 255 -7.67 -9.03 1.79
C ILE A 255 -8.87 -9.93 2.06
N TRP A 256 -8.63 -11.16 2.50
CA TRP A 256 -9.70 -12.10 2.84
C TRP A 256 -10.70 -11.49 3.82
N SER A 257 -10.22 -10.87 4.92
CA SER A 257 -11.05 -10.17 5.90
C SER A 257 -11.89 -9.02 5.31
N THR A 258 -11.41 -8.41 4.24
CA THR A 258 -12.16 -7.34 3.55
C THR A 258 -13.22 -7.93 2.63
N CYS A 259 -12.90 -8.99 1.88
CA CYS A 259 -13.88 -9.75 1.12
C CYS A 259 -15.00 -10.28 2.03
N ASP A 260 -14.64 -10.88 3.17
CA ASP A 260 -15.57 -11.42 4.16
C ASP A 260 -16.55 -10.35 4.67
N ARG A 261 -16.06 -9.15 4.99
CA ARG A 261 -16.92 -8.02 5.40
C ARG A 261 -17.83 -7.50 4.29
N ILE A 262 -17.35 -7.45 3.04
CA ILE A 262 -18.17 -7.09 1.89
C ILE A 262 -19.31 -8.10 1.73
N MET A 263 -19.00 -9.39 1.83
CA MET A 263 -19.97 -10.47 1.66
C MET A 263 -20.97 -10.55 2.81
N ALA A 264 -20.53 -10.32 4.05
CA ALA A 264 -21.43 -10.17 5.19
C ALA A 264 -22.40 -9.00 4.99
N GLY A 265 -21.96 -7.88 4.39
CA GLY A 265 -22.83 -6.76 4.02
C GLY A 265 -23.82 -7.06 2.89
N LEU A 266 -23.61 -8.16 2.15
CA LEU A 266 -24.52 -8.70 1.14
C LEU A 266 -25.34 -9.88 1.69
N ASP A 267 -25.41 -10.06 3.01
CA ASP A 267 -26.08 -11.17 3.68
C ASP A 267 -25.60 -12.55 3.19
N ASP A 268 -24.33 -12.64 2.77
CA ASP A 268 -23.72 -13.84 2.17
C ASP A 268 -24.51 -14.40 0.98
N SER A 269 -25.21 -13.53 0.25
CA SER A 269 -26.15 -13.90 -0.83
C SER A 269 -25.49 -14.54 -2.05
N TYR A 270 -24.17 -14.42 -2.21
CA TYR A 270 -23.46 -14.89 -3.39
C TYR A 270 -22.30 -15.82 -3.03
N PRO A 271 -22.11 -16.93 -3.75
CA PRO A 271 -20.85 -17.65 -3.73
C PRO A 271 -19.70 -16.73 -4.14
N TRP A 272 -18.58 -16.82 -3.42
CA TRP A 272 -17.43 -15.98 -3.72
C TRP A 272 -16.08 -16.68 -3.62
N ARG A 273 -15.09 -16.14 -4.33
CA ARG A 273 -13.68 -16.59 -4.26
C ARG A 273 -12.74 -15.40 -4.23
N LEU A 274 -11.61 -15.59 -3.55
CA LEU A 274 -10.45 -14.71 -3.67
C LEU A 274 -9.47 -15.27 -4.71
N SER A 275 -9.00 -14.40 -5.60
CA SER A 275 -8.07 -14.71 -6.67
C SER A 275 -6.93 -13.69 -6.73
N PHE A 276 -5.83 -14.10 -7.34
CA PHE A 276 -4.62 -13.29 -7.48
C PHE A 276 -4.17 -13.16 -8.93
N PHE A 277 -3.50 -12.06 -9.25
CA PHE A 277 -2.90 -11.82 -10.57
C PHE A 277 -1.50 -11.21 -10.45
N ASN A 278 -0.68 -11.34 -11.49
CA ASN A 278 0.58 -10.61 -11.54
C ASN A 278 0.29 -9.16 -11.96
N SER A 279 0.69 -8.20 -11.14
CA SER A 279 0.52 -6.76 -11.41
C SER A 279 1.21 -6.34 -12.71
N TRP A 280 0.90 -5.14 -13.21
CA TRP A 280 1.48 -4.58 -14.43
C TRP A 280 3.01 -4.52 -14.40
N ASP A 281 3.57 -4.27 -13.21
CA ASP A 281 5.01 -4.14 -12.93
C ASP A 281 5.67 -5.47 -12.54
N GLN A 282 4.93 -6.58 -12.57
CA GLN A 282 5.42 -7.91 -12.20
C GLN A 282 5.59 -8.83 -13.42
N TRP A 283 6.59 -9.69 -13.34
CA TRP A 283 6.83 -10.78 -14.28
C TRP A 283 5.67 -11.79 -14.31
N ASN A 284 5.52 -12.42 -15.48
CA ASN A 284 4.54 -13.47 -15.74
C ASN A 284 4.94 -14.78 -15.07
N LEU A 285 4.51 -14.95 -13.83
CA LEU A 285 4.82 -16.11 -13.04
C LEU A 285 3.54 -16.91 -12.76
N PRO A 286 3.61 -18.25 -12.68
CA PRO A 286 2.43 -19.08 -12.47
C PRO A 286 1.78 -18.79 -11.11
N LEU A 287 0.44 -18.74 -11.10
CA LEU A 287 -0.37 -18.50 -9.91
C LEU A 287 -1.39 -19.63 -9.75
N ARG A 288 -1.36 -20.30 -8.58
CA ARG A 288 -2.29 -21.39 -8.24
C ARG A 288 -3.74 -20.91 -8.22
N ASP A 289 -3.96 -19.77 -7.59
CA ASP A 289 -5.28 -19.17 -7.38
C ASP A 289 -5.47 -17.97 -8.30
N SER A 290 -5.17 -18.16 -9.59
CA SER A 290 -5.37 -17.12 -10.61
C SER A 290 -6.84 -16.77 -10.80
N ILE A 291 -7.13 -15.56 -11.31
CA ILE A 291 -8.49 -15.15 -11.71
C ILE A 291 -9.13 -16.24 -12.59
N LYS A 292 -8.42 -16.74 -13.60
CA LYS A 292 -8.94 -17.77 -14.54
C LYS A 292 -9.30 -19.07 -13.82
N ALA A 293 -8.47 -19.52 -12.89
CA ALA A 293 -8.73 -20.73 -12.13
C ALA A 293 -9.92 -20.57 -11.19
N GLN A 294 -10.01 -19.45 -10.46
CA GLN A 294 -11.10 -19.21 -9.52
C GLN A 294 -12.44 -18.97 -10.22
N THR A 295 -12.45 -18.19 -11.30
CA THR A 295 -13.66 -18.00 -12.11
C THR A 295 -14.14 -19.33 -12.70
N LYS A 296 -13.25 -20.20 -13.19
CA LYS A 296 -13.66 -21.53 -13.68
C LYS A 296 -14.26 -22.41 -12.58
N ARG A 297 -13.73 -22.35 -11.36
CA ARG A 297 -14.25 -23.11 -10.21
C ARG A 297 -15.61 -22.60 -9.73
N LEU A 298 -15.90 -21.32 -9.92
CA LEU A 298 -17.16 -20.71 -9.53
C LEU A 298 -18.26 -20.91 -10.60
N ALA A 299 -17.87 -20.79 -11.88
CA ALA A 299 -18.77 -20.85 -13.03
C ALA A 299 -19.53 -22.18 -13.21
N THR A 300 -19.26 -23.22 -12.40
CA THR A 300 -19.95 -24.51 -12.51
C THR A 300 -21.42 -24.45 -12.04
N HIS A 301 -21.85 -23.39 -11.37
CA HIS A 301 -23.18 -23.29 -10.75
C HIS A 301 -23.96 -22.03 -11.13
N ILE A 302 -23.48 -21.22 -12.08
CA ILE A 302 -24.11 -19.94 -12.40
C ILE A 302 -25.30 -20.10 -13.36
N SER A 303 -26.41 -19.44 -13.04
CA SER A 303 -27.56 -19.34 -13.95
C SER A 303 -27.15 -18.65 -15.26
N PRO A 304 -27.68 -19.06 -16.42
CA PRO A 304 -27.36 -18.46 -17.73
C PRO A 304 -27.60 -16.94 -17.80
N GLU A 305 -28.53 -16.42 -17.00
CA GLU A 305 -28.92 -15.00 -16.97
C GLU A 305 -28.01 -14.15 -16.07
N LYS A 306 -27.21 -14.80 -15.22
CA LYS A 306 -26.37 -14.14 -14.22
C LYS A 306 -24.91 -14.11 -14.65
N ARG A 307 -24.18 -13.10 -14.17
CA ARG A 307 -22.76 -12.89 -14.47
C ARG A 307 -21.90 -13.05 -13.24
N ILE A 308 -20.63 -13.40 -13.46
CA ILE A 308 -19.61 -13.34 -12.42
C ILE A 308 -19.07 -11.91 -12.36
N ALA A 309 -19.17 -11.29 -11.19
CA ALA A 309 -18.55 -10.01 -10.89
C ALA A 309 -17.07 -10.21 -10.57
N LEU A 310 -16.21 -9.46 -11.25
CA LEU A 310 -14.77 -9.42 -10.95
C LEU A 310 -14.46 -8.11 -10.24
N VAL A 311 -13.97 -8.19 -8.99
CA VAL A 311 -13.82 -7.03 -8.12
C VAL A 311 -12.35 -6.84 -7.75
N PRO A 312 -11.64 -5.81 -8.24
CA PRO A 312 -10.25 -5.54 -7.87
C PRO A 312 -10.16 -4.94 -6.45
N VAL A 313 -10.47 -5.75 -5.45
CA VAL A 313 -10.79 -5.34 -4.05
C VAL A 313 -9.75 -4.46 -3.37
N THR A 314 -8.49 -4.54 -3.80
CA THR A 314 -7.39 -3.74 -3.22
C THR A 314 -7.21 -2.36 -3.84
N SER A 315 -7.87 -2.08 -4.96
CA SER A 315 -7.69 -0.88 -5.78
C SER A 315 -8.90 0.04 -5.66
N ILE A 316 -8.92 0.88 -4.62
CA ILE A 316 -9.94 1.93 -4.45
C ILE A 316 -9.65 3.12 -5.38
N ILE A 317 -8.37 3.34 -5.68
CA ILE A 317 -7.93 4.34 -6.65
C ILE A 317 -7.56 3.61 -7.94
N PRO A 318 -8.01 4.08 -9.11
CA PRO A 318 -7.65 3.47 -10.39
C PRO A 318 -6.14 3.40 -10.60
N ASP A 319 -5.66 2.26 -11.11
CA ASP A 319 -4.26 2.03 -11.46
C ASP A 319 -4.15 1.20 -12.74
N PHE A 320 -2.93 0.96 -13.22
CA PHE A 320 -2.70 0.13 -14.41
C PHE A 320 -3.33 -1.27 -14.29
N ASN A 321 -3.55 -1.76 -13.07
CA ASN A 321 -4.20 -3.04 -12.87
C ASN A 321 -5.70 -2.97 -13.16
N THR A 322 -6.39 -1.91 -12.72
CA THR A 322 -7.85 -1.78 -12.90
C THR A 322 -8.26 -1.48 -14.34
N PHE A 323 -7.50 -0.68 -15.08
CA PHE A 323 -7.88 -0.30 -16.45
C PHE A 323 -7.15 -1.06 -17.57
N SER A 324 -6.05 -1.77 -17.27
CA SER A 324 -5.36 -2.61 -18.28
C SER A 324 -5.28 -4.08 -17.87
N VAL A 325 -4.61 -4.41 -16.77
CA VAL A 325 -4.25 -5.81 -16.47
C VAL A 325 -5.46 -6.69 -16.23
N VAL A 326 -6.34 -6.30 -15.32
CA VAL A 326 -7.55 -7.08 -15.01
C VAL A 326 -8.44 -7.17 -16.25
N PRO A 327 -8.83 -6.07 -16.93
CA PRO A 327 -9.59 -6.14 -18.18
C PRO A 327 -9.00 -7.09 -19.23
N ASN A 328 -7.69 -7.07 -19.45
CA ASN A 328 -7.03 -7.98 -20.39
C ASN A 328 -7.13 -9.45 -19.96
N ILE A 329 -6.98 -9.72 -18.67
CA ILE A 329 -7.17 -11.06 -18.12
C ILE A 329 -8.62 -11.49 -18.38
N VAL A 330 -9.61 -10.62 -18.15
CA VAL A 330 -11.02 -10.93 -18.45
C VAL A 330 -11.25 -11.22 -19.92
N ALA A 331 -10.75 -10.35 -20.82
CA ALA A 331 -10.91 -10.50 -22.27
C ALA A 331 -10.27 -11.79 -22.82
N SER A 332 -9.18 -12.25 -22.21
CA SER A 332 -8.51 -13.51 -22.57
C SER A 332 -9.29 -14.78 -22.18
N MET A 333 -10.34 -14.65 -21.38
CA MET A 333 -11.15 -15.77 -20.95
C MET A 333 -12.33 -15.96 -21.92
N VAL A 334 -12.34 -17.07 -22.65
CA VAL A 334 -13.37 -17.41 -23.65
C VAL A 334 -14.79 -17.44 -23.04
N SER A 335 -15.72 -16.80 -23.76
CA SER A 335 -17.19 -16.74 -23.65
C SER A 335 -17.87 -17.44 -22.45
N VAL A 336 -17.88 -16.78 -21.30
CA VAL A 336 -18.96 -16.94 -20.32
C VAL A 336 -19.35 -15.54 -19.85
N HIS A 337 -20.65 -15.26 -19.80
CA HIS A 337 -21.28 -14.01 -19.37
C HIS A 337 -20.59 -13.37 -18.14
N ARG A 338 -19.76 -12.34 -18.37
CA ARG A 338 -18.94 -11.68 -17.33
C ARG A 338 -19.07 -10.17 -17.43
N LYS A 339 -18.95 -9.49 -16.28
CA LYS A 339 -18.89 -8.02 -16.20
C LYS A 339 -17.77 -7.65 -15.23
N LEU A 340 -16.82 -6.85 -15.70
CA LEU A 340 -15.87 -6.18 -14.81
C LEU A 340 -16.62 -5.04 -14.13
N LEU A 341 -16.49 -4.95 -12.81
CA LEU A 341 -17.10 -3.88 -12.01
C LEU A 341 -16.05 -2.85 -11.61
#